data_AF-A0A6M0SV70-F1
#
_entry.id   AF-A0A6M0SV70-F1
#
_cell.length_a   1.000
_cell.length_b   1.000
_cell.length_c   1.000
_cell.angle_alpha   90.00
_cell.angle_beta   90.00
_cell.angle_gamma   90.00
#
_symmetry.space_group_name_H-M   'P 1'
#
loop_
_entity.id
_entity.type
_entity.pdbx_description
1 polymer ?
#
loop_
_entity_poly.entity_id
_entity_poly.type
_entity_poly.pdbx_seq_one_letter_code
_entity_poly.pdbx_strand_id
1 'polypeptide(L)'
;MNYQKLGILMDKVIENEFKHIQEHHERDDINKNIEVVKEEKRANELFEKLLQVVPEQKNLINDYDEVITNYWIDIARYYFKKGVIAGTSNLNFVNTNIDVMGVF
;
A
#
# COMPACT_ATOMS: atom_id res chain seq x y z
N MET A 1 15.69 -13.59 -21.47
CA MET A 1 15.81 -12.75 -20.24
C MET A 1 16.27 -13.65 -19.10
N ASN A 2 17.32 -13.30 -18.34
CA ASN A 2 17.77 -14.12 -17.21
C ASN A 2 16.78 -13.92 -16.04
N TYR A 3 16.03 -14.97 -15.70
CA TYR A 3 15.00 -14.94 -14.67
C TYR A 3 15.52 -14.55 -13.28
N GLN A 4 16.78 -14.86 -12.93
CA GLN A 4 17.39 -14.39 -11.67
C GLN A 4 17.60 -12.88 -11.68
N LYS A 5 18.09 -12.30 -12.79
CA LYS A 5 18.27 -10.85 -12.91
C LYS A 5 16.93 -10.11 -12.87
N LEU A 6 15.88 -10.69 -13.43
CA LEU A 6 14.52 -10.15 -13.36
C LEU A 6 13.99 -10.16 -11.93
N GLY A 7 14.16 -11.26 -11.19
CA GLY A 7 13.75 -11.35 -9.78
C GLY A 7 14.39 -10.26 -8.93
N ILE A 8 15.72 -10.10 -9.04
CA ILE A 8 16.49 -9.07 -8.33
C ILE A 8 16.02 -7.66 -8.72
N LEU A 9 15.72 -7.41 -10.00
CA LEU A 9 15.21 -6.12 -10.45
C LEU A 9 13.84 -5.81 -9.83
N MET A 10 12.93 -6.78 -9.79
CA MET A 10 11.60 -6.60 -9.22
C MET A 10 11.66 -6.34 -7.72
N ASP A 11 12.49 -7.09 -6.99
CA ASP A 11 12.68 -6.86 -5.55
C ASP A 11 13.20 -5.44 -5.28
N LYS A 12 14.13 -4.94 -6.10
CA LYS A 12 14.64 -3.55 -5.98
C LYS A 12 13.62 -2.48 -6.34
N VAL A 13 12.77 -2.71 -7.35
CA VAL A 13 11.67 -1.79 -7.69
C VAL A 13 10.68 -1.74 -6.54
N ILE A 14 10.35 -2.89 -5.94
CA ILE A 14 9.47 -2.97 -4.78
C ILE A 14 10.06 -2.21 -3.60
N GLU A 15 11.32 -2.46 -3.24
CA GLU A 15 11.99 -1.76 -2.14
C GLU A 15 12.07 -0.24 -2.37
N ASN A 16 12.36 0.19 -3.61
CA ASN A 16 12.42 1.60 -3.94
C ASN A 16 11.05 2.28 -3.80
N GLU A 17 9.98 1.63 -4.26
CA GLU A 17 8.65 2.23 -4.21
C GLU A 17 8.11 2.33 -2.78
N PHE A 18 8.35 1.32 -1.95
CA PHE A 18 8.06 1.40 -0.51
C PHE A 18 8.82 2.53 0.19
N LYS A 19 10.00 2.89 -0.33
CA LYS A 19 10.77 4.03 0.17
C LYS A 19 10.21 5.37 -0.31
N HIS A 20 9.71 5.48 -1.55
CA HIS A 20 9.10 6.70 -2.07
C HIS A 20 7.70 6.99 -1.52
N ILE A 21 6.93 5.97 -1.13
CA ILE A 21 5.66 6.16 -0.41
C ILE A 21 5.87 6.90 0.94
N GLN A 22 7.10 7.02 1.44
CA GLN A 22 7.41 7.84 2.62
C GLN A 22 7.36 9.36 2.36
N GLU A 23 7.11 9.81 1.12
CA GLU A 23 6.93 11.23 0.76
C GLU A 23 5.48 11.73 0.97
N HIS A 24 4.59 10.88 1.49
CA HIS A 24 3.22 11.21 1.91
C HIS A 24 2.21 11.57 0.79
N HIS A 25 2.58 11.39 -0.48
CA HIS A 25 1.68 11.61 -1.62
C HIS A 25 0.45 10.69 -1.61
N GLU A 26 0.55 9.50 -1.00
CA GLU A 26 -0.56 8.59 -0.79
C GLU A 26 -1.68 9.23 0.03
N ARG A 27 -1.33 10.13 0.95
CA ARG A 27 -2.31 10.77 1.83
C ARG A 27 -3.23 11.70 1.06
N ASP A 28 -2.70 12.43 0.09
CA ASP A 28 -3.50 13.29 -0.77
C ASP A 28 -4.45 12.49 -1.66
N ASP A 29 -4.04 11.31 -2.12
CA ASP A 29 -4.88 10.43 -2.94
C ASP A 29 -5.93 9.68 -2.10
N ILE A 30 -5.56 9.22 -0.91
CA ILE A 30 -6.49 8.61 0.06
C ILE A 30 -7.57 9.62 0.46
N ASN A 31 -7.21 10.88 0.71
CA ASN A 31 -8.15 11.94 1.08
C ASN A 31 -9.20 12.24 -0.01
N LYS A 32 -8.93 11.88 -1.27
CA LYS A 32 -9.91 11.99 -2.37
C LYS A 32 -10.90 10.82 -2.39
N ASN A 33 -10.59 9.71 -1.71
CA ASN A 33 -11.48 8.55 -1.62
C ASN A 33 -12.44 8.69 -0.44
N ILE A 34 -13.66 9.12 -0.75
CA ILE A 34 -14.71 9.44 0.24
C ILE A 34 -15.02 8.25 1.17
N GLU A 35 -15.04 7.02 0.66
CA GLU A 35 -15.34 5.85 1.48
C GLU A 35 -14.22 5.54 2.47
N VAL A 36 -12.95 5.69 2.04
CA VAL A 36 -11.80 5.48 2.92
C VAL A 36 -11.77 6.53 4.04
N VAL A 37 -11.96 7.81 3.69
CA VAL A 37 -11.98 8.91 4.68
C VAL A 37 -13.11 8.71 5.70
N LYS A 38 -14.28 8.25 5.25
CA LYS A 38 -15.43 8.01 6.13
C LYS A 38 -15.15 6.91 7.15
N GLU A 39 -14.60 5.78 6.71
CA GLU A 39 -14.29 4.67 7.62
C GLU A 39 -13.11 4.99 8.53
N GLU A 40 -12.08 5.71 8.05
CA GLU A 40 -10.97 6.20 8.90
C GLU A 40 -11.48 7.11 10.02
N LYS A 41 -12.33 8.09 9.67
CA LYS A 41 -12.93 8.98 10.66
C LYS A 41 -13.73 8.20 11.71
N ARG A 42 -14.53 7.22 11.26
CA ARG A 42 -15.32 6.38 12.16
C ARG A 42 -14.44 5.52 13.06
N ALA A 43 -13.36 4.95 12.54
CA ALA A 43 -12.40 4.17 13.32
C ALA A 43 -11.76 5.03 14.42
N ASN A 44 -11.31 6.24 14.08
CA ASN A 44 -10.74 7.19 15.03
C ASN A 44 -11.75 7.58 16.12
N GLU A 45 -13.00 7.88 15.76
CA GLU A 45 -14.05 8.19 16.73
C GLU A 45 -14.34 7.03 17.70
N LEU A 46 -14.28 5.78 17.22
CA LEU A 46 -14.46 4.61 18.06
C LEU A 46 -13.26 4.36 18.97
N PHE A 47 -12.05 4.54 18.46
CA PHE A 47 -10.81 4.40 19.23
C PHE A 47 -10.76 5.39 20.40
N GLU A 48 -11.06 6.66 20.14
CA GLU A 48 -11.16 7.70 21.18
C GLU A 48 -12.22 7.37 22.23
N LYS A 49 -13.39 6.86 21.81
CA LYS A 49 -14.44 6.40 22.74
C LYS A 49 -13.97 5.22 23.59
N LEU A 50 -13.26 4.26 23.01
CA LEU A 50 -12.72 3.11 23.76
C LEU A 50 -11.73 3.58 24.83
N LEU A 51 -10.83 4.51 24.50
CA LEU A 51 -9.90 5.09 25.47
C LEU A 51 -10.59 5.83 26.62
N GLN A 52 -11.77 6.41 26.38
CA GLN A 52 -12.55 7.08 27.42
C GLN A 52 -13.34 6.11 28.31
N VAL A 53 -13.83 5.00 27.75
CA VAL A 53 -14.67 4.04 28.49
C VAL A 53 -13.85 3.07 29.34
N VAL A 54 -12.63 2.73 28.91
CA VAL A 54 -11.71 1.82 29.62
C VAL A 54 -10.29 2.39 29.69
N PRO A 55 -10.09 3.55 30.35
CA PRO A 55 -8.82 4.25 30.37
C PRO A 55 -7.67 3.42 30.99
N GLU A 56 -7.99 2.51 31.90
CA GLU A 56 -7.03 1.58 32.52
C GLU A 56 -6.47 0.56 31.52
N GLN A 57 -7.17 0.30 30.41
CA GLN A 57 -6.74 -0.60 29.34
C GLN A 57 -6.04 0.12 28.18
N LYS A 58 -5.74 1.41 28.32
CA LYS A 58 -5.12 2.23 27.27
C LYS A 58 -3.89 1.57 26.63
N ASN A 59 -3.02 0.95 27.42
CA ASN A 59 -1.83 0.28 26.90
C ASN A 59 -2.21 -0.90 26.00
N LEU A 60 -3.14 -1.75 26.44
CA LEU A 60 -3.62 -2.89 25.65
C LEU A 60 -4.29 -2.44 24.34
N ILE A 61 -5.04 -1.34 24.39
CA ILE A 61 -5.70 -0.76 23.21
C ILE A 61 -4.66 -0.24 22.21
N ASN A 62 -3.63 0.46 22.69
CA ASN A 62 -2.54 0.95 21.85
C ASN A 62 -1.71 -0.21 21.28
N ASP A 63 -1.40 -1.23 22.07
CA ASP A 63 -0.66 -2.41 21.62
C ASP A 63 -1.45 -3.15 20.51
N TYR A 64 -2.78 -3.24 20.66
CA TYR A 64 -3.65 -3.81 19.64
C TYR A 64 -3.60 -2.98 18.34
N ASP A 65 -3.69 -1.66 18.44
CA ASP A 65 -3.63 -0.74 17.28
C ASP A 65 -2.28 -0.84 16.55
N GLU A 66 -1.18 -0.95 17.28
CA GLU A 66 0.14 -1.16 16.70
C GLU A 66 0.23 -2.51 15.96
N VAL A 67 -0.22 -3.60 16.59
CA VAL A 67 -0.18 -4.95 15.98
C VAL A 67 -1.05 -5.02 14.74
N ILE A 68 -2.27 -4.46 14.77
CA ILE A 68 -3.16 -4.50 13.60
C ILE A 68 -2.62 -3.63 12.46
N THR A 69 -2.01 -2.48 12.78
CA THR A 69 -1.35 -1.62 11.79
C THR A 69 -0.21 -2.36 11.09
N ASN A 70 0.65 -3.03 11.86
CA ASN A 70 1.75 -3.83 11.31
C ASN A 70 1.24 -4.99 10.44
N TYR A 71 0.17 -5.67 10.85
CA TYR A 71 -0.47 -6.71 10.05
C TYR A 71 -0.95 -6.16 8.69
N TRP A 72 -1.62 -5.00 8.68
CA TRP A 72 -2.09 -4.38 7.43
C TRP A 72 -0.95 -3.95 6.53
N ILE A 73 0.17 -3.47 7.08
CA ILE A 73 1.39 -3.16 6.32
C ILE A 73 1.91 -4.42 5.60
N ASP A 74 1.94 -5.56 6.27
CA ASP A 74 2.40 -6.82 5.67
C ASP A 74 1.44 -7.32 4.58
N ILE A 75 0.13 -7.15 4.76
CA ILE A 75 -0.86 -7.43 3.72
C ILE A 75 -0.68 -6.51 2.50
N ALA A 76 -0.44 -5.22 2.71
CA ALA A 76 -0.17 -4.26 1.64
C ALA A 76 1.10 -4.66 0.84
N ARG A 77 2.18 -5.04 1.53
CA ARG A 77 3.40 -5.60 0.89
C ARG A 77 3.10 -6.83 0.06
N TYR A 78 2.30 -7.76 0.57
CA TYR A 78 1.91 -8.95 -0.16
C TYR A 78 1.15 -8.60 -1.45
N TYR A 79 0.11 -7.78 -1.37
CA TYR A 79 -0.68 -7.40 -2.55
C TYR A 79 0.11 -6.58 -3.56
N PHE A 80 0.99 -5.68 -3.11
CA PHE A 80 1.89 -4.96 -3.99
C PHE A 80 2.78 -5.93 -4.78
N LYS A 81 3.42 -6.88 -4.09
CA LYS A 81 4.24 -7.92 -4.73
C LYS A 81 3.43 -8.76 -5.72
N LYS A 82 2.21 -9.18 -5.37
CA LYS A 82 1.32 -9.93 -6.27
C LYS A 82 0.91 -9.10 -7.49
N GLY A 83 0.68 -7.80 -7.32
CA GLY A 83 0.38 -6.85 -8.39
C GLY A 83 1.55 -6.72 -9.38
N VAL A 84 2.77 -6.54 -8.88
CA VAL A 84 4.00 -6.51 -9.70
C VAL A 84 4.16 -7.82 -10.48
N ILE A 85 4.00 -8.97 -9.82
CA ILE A 85 4.07 -10.28 -10.50
C ILE A 85 3.01 -10.36 -11.60
N ALA A 86 1.75 -10.02 -11.31
CA ALA A 86 0.67 -10.07 -12.29
C ALA A 86 0.93 -9.16 -13.50
N GLY A 87 1.35 -7.91 -13.26
CA GLY A 87 1.66 -6.94 -14.31
C GLY A 87 2.86 -7.33 -15.18
N THR A 88 3.79 -8.12 -14.65
CA THR A 88 5.01 -8.55 -15.37
C THR A 88 4.90 -9.95 -15.99
N SER A 89 3.95 -10.77 -15.53
CA SER A 89 3.75 -12.14 -16.02
C SER A 89 2.85 -12.22 -17.25
N ASN A 90 2.00 -11.22 -17.49
CA ASN A 90 1.11 -11.15 -18.64
C ASN A 90 1.33 -9.84 -19.43
N LEU A 91 2.47 -9.69 -20.08
CA LEU A 91 2.80 -8.49 -20.88
C LEU A 91 2.04 -8.41 -22.21
N ASN A 92 1.08 -9.31 -22.49
CA ASN A 92 0.30 -9.27 -23.73
C ASN A 92 -0.50 -7.95 -23.87
N PHE A 93 -0.83 -7.26 -22.77
CA PHE A 93 -1.44 -5.92 -22.82
C PHE A 93 -0.46 -4.82 -23.28
N VAL A 94 0.86 -5.04 -23.19
CA VAL A 94 1.90 -4.13 -23.69
C VAL A 94 2.13 -4.32 -25.19
N ASN A 95 1.62 -5.42 -25.77
CA ASN A 95 1.66 -5.70 -27.20
C ASN A 95 0.62 -4.90 -28.01
N THR A 96 -0.09 -3.96 -27.40
CA THR A 96 -0.66 -2.83 -28.13
C THR A 96 0.52 -2.07 -28.74
N ASN A 97 0.69 -2.16 -30.06
CA ASN A 97 1.63 -1.35 -30.81
C ASN A 97 1.69 0.06 -30.23
N ILE A 98 2.79 0.39 -29.56
CA ILE A 98 3.21 1.79 -29.47
C ILE A 98 3.64 2.10 -30.90
N ASP A 99 2.67 2.37 -31.77
CA ASP A 99 2.90 3.03 -33.04
C ASP A 99 3.57 4.34 -32.67
N VAL A 100 4.90 4.33 -32.82
CA VAL A 100 5.73 5.45 -33.23
C VAL A 100 5.06 6.79 -32.92
N MET A 101 5.11 7.20 -31.64
CA MET A 101 4.93 8.62 -31.36
C MET A 101 6.09 9.31 -32.07
N GLY A 102 5.72 9.95 -33.18
CA GLY A 102 6.62 10.64 -34.09
C GLY A 102 7.59 11.51 -33.30
N VAL A 103 8.86 11.17 -33.43
CA VAL A 103 9.93 12.14 -33.33
C VAL A 103 9.76 13.06 -34.54
N PHE A 104 9.08 14.18 -34.34
CA PHE A 104 9.23 15.42 -35.09
C PHE A 104 9.38 16.56 -34.09
#